data_AF-A0A1X7KZX0-F1
#
_entry.id   AF-A0A1X7KZX0-F1
#
_cell.length_a   1.000
_cell.length_b   1.000
_cell.length_c   1.000
_cell.angle_alpha   90.00
_cell.angle_beta   90.00
_cell.angle_gamma   90.00
#
_symmetry.space_group_name_H-M   'P 1'
#
loop_
_entity.id
_entity.type
_entity.pdbx_description
1 polymer ?
#
loop_
_entity_poly.entity_id
_entity_poly.type
_entity_poly.pdbx_seq_one_letter_code
_entity_poly.pdbx_strand_id
1 'polypeptide(L)'
;MINIFLKSFYLKGIKICLALCSLLVIISCSEEKTVSHIDPVNWEKRYLALPEQDSLIKGSSYLSIYSSIYDGTARTLHHLTATASMRNVSNTDSIYILKAEYYNTQGDLIRTYFNKPIYLKPLETIEIVIDQDDEYGGTGANFVFDWAVESHNHEPIFEAVMISTTGQQGISFTTRGIKL
;
A
#
# COMPACT_ATOMS: atom_id res chain seq x y z
N MET A 1 -55.73 -36.20 23.11
CA MET A 1 -54.55 -36.76 22.41
C MET A 1 -53.99 -35.90 21.26
N ILE A 2 -54.57 -34.74 20.93
CA ILE A 2 -54.12 -33.90 19.79
C ILE A 2 -53.02 -32.88 20.15
N ASN A 3 -52.97 -32.37 21.39
CA ASN A 3 -52.00 -31.35 21.81
C ASN A 3 -50.55 -31.84 21.97
N ILE A 4 -50.31 -33.14 22.10
CA ILE A 4 -48.94 -33.69 22.25
C ILE A 4 -48.23 -33.79 20.90
N PHE A 5 -48.96 -34.10 19.83
CA PHE A 5 -48.41 -34.20 18.48
C PHE A 5 -48.00 -32.83 17.91
N LEU A 6 -48.77 -31.77 18.16
CA LEU A 6 -48.43 -30.41 17.73
C LEU A 6 -47.12 -29.91 18.35
N LYS A 7 -46.91 -30.17 19.65
CA LYS A 7 -45.72 -29.72 20.38
C LYS A 7 -44.45 -30.43 19.91
N SER A 8 -44.56 -31.72 19.52
CA SER A 8 -43.47 -32.50 18.93
C SER A 8 -43.07 -31.97 17.55
N PHE A 9 -44.05 -31.59 16.72
CA PHE A 9 -43.81 -30.98 15.41
C PHE A 9 -43.13 -29.61 15.54
N TYR A 10 -43.56 -28.79 16.50
CA TYR A 10 -42.99 -27.47 16.77
C TYR A 10 -41.53 -27.56 17.26
N LEU A 11 -41.23 -28.51 18.15
CA LEU A 11 -39.86 -28.74 18.64
C LEU A 11 -38.91 -29.27 17.55
N LYS A 12 -39.41 -30.10 16.62
CA LYS A 12 -38.64 -30.56 15.45
C LYS A 12 -38.35 -29.40 14.49
N GLY A 13 -39.33 -28.53 14.24
CA GLY A 13 -39.17 -27.34 13.40
C GLY A 13 -38.12 -26.37 13.94
N ILE A 14 -38.11 -26.13 15.26
CA ILE A 14 -37.11 -25.27 15.92
C ILE A 14 -35.70 -25.85 15.79
N LYS A 15 -35.53 -27.17 15.95
CA LYS A 15 -34.21 -27.82 15.79
C LYS A 15 -33.70 -27.76 14.35
N ILE A 16 -34.59 -27.88 13.36
CA ILE A 16 -34.23 -27.76 11.94
C ILE A 16 -33.85 -26.31 11.61
N CYS A 17 -34.58 -25.31 12.12
CA CYS A 17 -34.22 -23.90 11.97
C CYS A 17 -32.88 -23.55 12.63
N LEU A 18 -32.61 -24.04 13.85
CA LEU A 18 -31.34 -23.82 14.53
C LEU A 18 -30.16 -24.46 13.78
N ALA A 19 -30.35 -25.66 13.23
CA ALA A 19 -29.35 -26.31 12.38
C ALA A 19 -29.09 -25.52 11.08
N LEU A 20 -30.15 -25.01 10.42
CA LEU A 20 -30.01 -24.19 9.21
C LEU A 20 -29.31 -22.86 9.48
N CYS A 21 -29.62 -22.19 10.60
CA CYS A 21 -28.93 -20.97 11.02
C CYS A 21 -27.45 -21.22 11.35
N SER A 22 -27.12 -22.35 11.98
CA SER A 22 -25.70 -22.69 12.25
C SER A 22 -24.90 -22.99 10.98
N LEU A 23 -25.56 -23.47 9.92
CA LEU A 23 -24.93 -23.72 8.62
C LEU A 23 -24.64 -22.43 7.84
N LEU A 24 -25.39 -21.34 8.10
CA LEU A 24 -25.17 -20.04 7.45
C LEU A 24 -23.96 -19.29 8.01
N VAL A 25 -23.57 -19.55 9.27
CA VAL A 25 -22.43 -18.85 9.92
C VAL A 25 -21.07 -19.32 9.37
N ILE A 26 -20.98 -20.57 8.92
CA ILE A 26 -19.72 -21.15 8.38
C ILE A 26 -19.44 -20.78 6.91
N ILE A 27 -20.36 -20.09 6.22
CA ILE A 27 -20.16 -19.63 4.83
C ILE A 27 -19.64 -18.17 4.80
N SER A 28 -19.40 -17.55 5.96
CA SER A 28 -18.74 -16.24 6.02
C SER A 28 -17.24 -16.37 5.77
N CYS A 29 -16.88 -16.74 4.55
CA CYS A 29 -15.53 -16.59 4.04
C CYS A 29 -15.30 -15.10 3.80
N SER A 30 -14.42 -14.48 4.58
CA SER A 30 -13.89 -13.16 4.24
C SER A 30 -12.99 -13.33 3.02
N GLU A 31 -13.45 -12.88 1.85
CA GLU A 31 -12.54 -12.64 0.73
C GLU A 31 -11.50 -11.61 1.19
N GLU A 32 -10.23 -12.00 1.24
CA GLU A 32 -9.14 -11.04 1.30
C GLU A 32 -9.25 -10.19 0.03
N LYS A 33 -9.65 -8.94 0.19
CA LYS A 33 -9.65 -7.96 -0.89
C LYS A 33 -8.20 -7.79 -1.34
N THR A 34 -7.81 -8.47 -2.42
CA THR A 34 -6.62 -8.09 -3.18
C THR A 34 -6.91 -6.71 -3.75
N VAL A 35 -6.42 -5.67 -3.09
CA VAL A 35 -6.64 -4.28 -3.47
C VAL A 35 -5.93 -4.06 -4.81
N SER A 36 -6.68 -4.24 -5.89
CA SER A 36 -6.28 -4.02 -7.27
C SER A 36 -6.23 -2.51 -7.54
N HIS A 37 -5.15 -1.85 -7.12
CA HIS A 37 -4.78 -0.57 -7.71
C HIS A 37 -4.08 -0.85 -9.03
N ILE A 38 -4.50 -0.12 -10.07
CA ILE A 38 -3.86 -0.14 -11.37
C ILE A 38 -2.50 0.52 -11.15
N ASP A 39 -1.48 -0.27 -10.85
CA ASP A 39 -0.12 0.22 -10.93
C ASP A 39 0.20 0.41 -12.43
N PRO A 40 0.36 1.66 -12.91
CA PRO A 40 0.70 1.88 -14.32
C PRO A 40 2.08 1.30 -14.66
N VAL A 41 2.91 1.02 -13.64
CA VAL A 41 4.23 0.45 -13.81
C VAL A 41 4.17 -1.07 -13.82
N ASN A 42 4.46 -1.66 -14.99
CA ASN A 42 4.68 -3.10 -15.08
C ASN A 42 6.07 -3.44 -14.53
N TRP A 43 6.13 -3.78 -13.24
CA TRP A 43 7.38 -4.12 -12.53
C TRP A 43 8.12 -5.31 -13.14
N GLU A 44 7.41 -6.31 -13.67
CA GLU A 44 8.00 -7.52 -14.26
C GLU A 44 8.95 -7.18 -15.42
N LYS A 45 8.67 -6.11 -16.17
CA LYS A 45 9.55 -5.66 -17.27
C LYS A 45 10.80 -4.92 -16.81
N ARG A 46 10.86 -4.50 -15.53
CA ARG A 46 11.96 -3.72 -14.96
C ARG A 46 12.93 -4.56 -14.13
N TYR A 47 12.57 -5.81 -13.84
CA TYR A 47 13.42 -6.69 -13.06
C TYR A 47 14.71 -7.00 -13.80
N LEU A 48 15.82 -6.75 -13.10
CA LEU A 48 17.14 -7.17 -13.52
C LEU A 48 17.81 -7.86 -12.34
N ALA A 49 18.58 -8.90 -12.62
CA ALA A 49 19.51 -9.41 -11.64
C ALA A 49 20.49 -8.28 -11.28
N LEU A 50 20.71 -8.06 -9.98
CA LEU A 50 21.77 -7.15 -9.57
C LEU A 50 23.09 -7.67 -10.16
N PRO A 51 23.96 -6.78 -10.62
CA PRO A 51 25.31 -7.19 -10.98
C PRO A 51 25.96 -7.90 -9.78
N GLU A 52 26.69 -9.00 -10.01
CA GLU A 52 27.50 -9.69 -8.99
C GLU A 52 28.73 -8.86 -8.59
N GLN A 53 28.55 -7.55 -8.40
CA GLN A 53 29.58 -6.66 -7.91
C GLN A 53 29.45 -6.50 -6.40
N ASP A 54 30.47 -6.96 -5.68
CA ASP A 54 30.67 -6.72 -4.23
C ASP A 54 30.87 -5.22 -3.88
N SER A 55 30.83 -4.33 -4.87
CA SER A 55 31.03 -2.88 -4.71
C SER A 55 29.76 -2.07 -4.42
N LEU A 56 28.58 -2.70 -4.51
CA LEU A 56 27.32 -1.99 -4.27
C LEU A 56 27.14 -1.67 -2.79
N ILE A 57 27.00 -0.38 -2.49
CA ILE A 57 26.56 0.10 -1.18
C ILE A 57 25.04 -0.03 -1.14
N LYS A 58 24.54 -0.65 -0.07
CA LYS A 58 23.10 -0.80 0.20
C LYS A 58 22.66 0.20 1.25
N GLY A 59 21.44 0.68 1.13
CA GLY A 59 20.82 1.55 2.10
C GLY A 59 19.30 1.42 2.05
N SER A 60 18.66 2.11 2.98
CA SER A 60 17.20 2.14 3.10
C SER A 60 16.76 3.57 3.36
N SER A 61 15.61 3.95 2.82
CA SER A 61 15.03 5.28 3.00
C SER A 61 13.56 5.18 3.37
N TYR A 62 13.14 6.04 4.29
CA TYR A 62 11.78 6.19 4.76
C TYR A 62 11.14 7.43 4.12
N LEU A 63 9.95 7.29 3.56
CA LEU A 63 9.18 8.37 2.97
C LEU A 63 7.78 8.42 3.61
N SER A 64 7.49 9.49 4.35
CA SER A 64 6.13 9.73 4.84
C SER A 64 5.20 9.99 3.67
N ILE A 65 4.02 9.36 3.67
CA ILE A 65 2.98 9.58 2.66
C ILE A 65 1.61 9.63 3.34
N TYR A 66 0.71 10.46 2.85
CA TYR A 66 -0.58 10.69 3.49
C TYR A 66 -1.69 10.42 2.48
N SER A 67 -2.41 9.31 2.64
CA SER A 67 -3.65 9.03 1.91
C SER A 67 -4.82 9.83 2.49
N SER A 68 -4.69 10.35 3.72
CA SER A 68 -5.68 11.25 4.32
C SER A 68 -5.08 12.21 5.34
N ILE A 69 -5.74 13.34 5.57
CA ILE A 69 -5.39 14.32 6.61
C ILE A 69 -6.62 14.78 7.38
N TYR A 70 -6.43 15.23 8.62
CA TYR A 70 -7.51 15.78 9.44
C TYR A 70 -7.84 17.22 9.06
N ASP A 71 -9.12 17.61 9.20
CA ASP A 71 -9.57 18.99 9.04
C ASP A 71 -10.54 19.42 10.14
N GLY A 72 -10.14 20.44 10.91
CA GLY A 72 -10.92 21.02 12.01
C GLY A 72 -11.07 20.12 13.24
N THR A 73 -11.39 18.83 13.06
CA THR A 73 -11.60 17.85 14.13
C THR A 73 -10.98 16.49 13.82
N ALA A 74 -10.73 15.69 14.85
CA ALA A 74 -10.22 14.31 14.70
C ALA A 74 -11.24 13.33 14.08
N ARG A 75 -12.45 13.78 13.73
CA ARG A 75 -13.49 12.96 13.08
C ARG A 75 -13.65 13.24 11.60
N THR A 76 -13.03 14.32 11.11
CA THR A 76 -13.15 14.76 9.72
C THR A 76 -11.83 14.47 9.01
N LEU A 77 -11.89 13.68 7.96
CA LEU A 77 -10.76 13.35 7.10
C LEU A 77 -11.01 13.88 5.69
N HIS A 78 -9.94 14.36 5.05
CA HIS A 78 -9.88 14.57 3.62
C HIS A 78 -8.96 13.53 3.01
N HIS A 79 -9.47 12.77 2.05
CA HIS A 79 -8.69 11.78 1.30
C HIS A 79 -7.88 12.46 0.19
N LEU A 80 -6.69 11.92 -0.07
CA LEU A 80 -5.68 12.50 -0.94
C LEU A 80 -5.22 11.44 -1.95
N THR A 81 -5.03 11.85 -3.20
CA THR A 81 -4.16 11.09 -4.11
C THR A 81 -2.72 11.37 -3.72
N ALA A 82 -1.90 10.33 -3.59
CA ALA A 82 -0.50 10.49 -3.25
C ALA A 82 0.41 9.86 -4.31
N THR A 83 1.37 10.63 -4.81
CA THR A 83 2.36 10.17 -5.78
C THR A 83 3.72 10.09 -5.11
N ALA A 84 4.27 8.89 -4.94
CA ALA A 84 5.62 8.67 -4.46
C ALA A 84 6.58 8.51 -5.64
N SER A 85 7.56 9.41 -5.75
CA SER A 85 8.56 9.42 -6.80
C SER A 85 9.89 8.86 -6.29
N MET A 86 10.45 7.90 -7.01
CA MET A 86 11.80 7.36 -6.84
C MET A 86 12.68 7.95 -7.96
N ARG A 87 13.68 8.75 -7.60
CA ARG A 87 14.49 9.52 -8.55
C ARG A 87 15.95 9.09 -8.54
N ASN A 88 16.48 8.77 -9.73
CA ASN A 88 17.92 8.75 -9.94
C ASN A 88 18.40 10.18 -10.27
N VAL A 89 19.25 10.74 -9.42
CA VAL A 89 19.83 12.09 -9.65
C VAL A 89 21.16 12.07 -10.39
N SER A 90 21.72 10.88 -10.61
CA SER A 90 22.93 10.73 -11.42
C SER A 90 22.62 10.99 -12.90
N ASN A 91 23.52 11.72 -13.55
CA ASN A 91 23.46 12.01 -14.99
C ASN A 91 24.23 10.98 -15.84
N THR A 92 24.98 10.08 -15.20
CA THR A 92 25.85 9.09 -15.86
C THR A 92 25.47 7.67 -15.52
N ASP A 93 25.15 7.40 -14.27
CA ASP A 93 25.12 6.05 -13.73
C ASP A 93 23.71 5.61 -13.35
N SER A 94 23.41 4.33 -13.57
CA SER A 94 22.16 3.74 -13.10
C SER A 94 22.23 3.42 -11.62
N ILE A 95 21.07 3.41 -10.96
CA ILE A 95 20.93 2.97 -9.57
C ILE A 95 19.92 1.84 -9.48
N TYR A 96 19.86 1.17 -8.32
CA TYR A 96 18.95 0.05 -8.10
C TYR A 96 18.03 0.33 -6.93
N ILE A 97 16.73 0.06 -7.11
CA ILE A 97 15.77 -0.04 -6.01
C ILE A 97 15.47 -1.52 -5.83
N LEU A 98 15.75 -2.04 -4.64
CA LEU A 98 15.67 -3.45 -4.31
C LEU A 98 14.26 -3.84 -3.90
N LYS A 99 13.59 -2.93 -3.19
CA LYS A 99 12.30 -3.18 -2.55
C LYS A 99 11.54 -1.88 -2.34
N ALA A 100 10.22 -1.93 -2.48
CA ALA A 100 9.32 -0.86 -2.09
C ALA A 100 8.16 -1.42 -1.29
N GLU A 101 8.05 -1.02 -0.02
CA GLU A 101 7.01 -1.45 0.89
C GLU A 101 6.20 -0.28 1.41
N TYR A 102 4.89 -0.46 1.50
CA TYR A 102 3.92 0.52 1.94
C TYR A 102 3.26 0.08 3.24
N TYR A 103 3.34 0.94 4.26
CA TYR A 103 2.85 0.68 5.61
C TYR A 103 1.74 1.64 5.99
N ASN A 104 0.77 1.17 6.78
CA ASN A 104 -0.32 1.98 7.31
C ASN A 104 0.13 2.84 8.50
N THR A 105 -0.80 3.64 9.03
CA THR A 105 -0.60 4.49 10.20
C THR A 105 -0.22 3.72 11.47
N GLN A 106 -0.60 2.45 11.58
CA GLN A 106 -0.28 1.57 12.72
C GLN A 106 1.08 0.89 12.58
N GLY A 107 1.72 0.99 11.41
CA GLY A 107 2.98 0.33 11.10
C GLY A 107 2.81 -1.08 10.50
N ASP A 108 1.59 -1.47 10.12
CA ASP A 108 1.36 -2.74 9.43
C ASP A 108 1.70 -2.61 7.95
N LEU A 109 2.34 -3.64 7.38
CA LEU A 109 2.63 -3.73 5.95
C LEU A 109 1.31 -3.91 5.18
N ILE A 110 0.94 -2.92 4.37
CA ILE A 110 -0.22 -2.97 3.47
C ILE A 110 0.14 -3.69 2.18
N ARG A 111 1.27 -3.30 1.58
CA ARG A 111 1.65 -3.76 0.23
C ARG A 111 3.16 -3.77 0.03
N THR A 112 3.64 -4.79 -0.65
CA THR A 112 4.96 -4.79 -1.29
C THR A 112 4.76 -4.58 -2.79
N TYR A 113 5.16 -3.42 -3.31
CA TYR A 113 5.01 -3.09 -4.73
C TYR A 113 5.95 -3.92 -5.60
N PHE A 114 7.19 -4.07 -5.14
CA PHE A 114 8.13 -5.03 -5.68
C PHE A 114 9.14 -5.41 -4.60
N ASN A 115 9.67 -6.62 -4.70
CA ASN A 115 10.73 -7.18 -3.86
C ASN A 115 11.87 -7.80 -4.68
N LYS A 116 11.87 -7.53 -5.99
CA LYS A 116 12.94 -7.88 -6.92
C LYS A 116 13.61 -6.57 -7.36
N PRO A 117 14.95 -6.56 -7.48
CA PRO A 117 15.67 -5.38 -7.90
C PRO A 117 15.20 -4.86 -9.26
N ILE A 118 14.95 -3.56 -9.31
CA ILE A 118 14.75 -2.78 -10.53
C ILE A 118 15.88 -1.77 -10.65
N TYR A 119 16.20 -1.38 -11.88
CA TYR A 119 17.15 -0.30 -12.13
C TYR A 119 16.41 0.99 -12.55
N LEU A 120 17.00 2.12 -12.20
CA LEU A 120 16.62 3.44 -12.71
C LEU A 120 17.80 3.95 -13.54
N LYS A 121 17.53 4.28 -14.80
CA LYS A 121 18.50 4.91 -15.71
C LYS A 121 18.94 6.27 -15.18
N PRO A 122 20.04 6.85 -15.67
CA PRO A 122 20.42 8.22 -15.34
C PRO A 122 19.24 9.18 -15.53
N LEU A 123 18.98 10.01 -14.52
CA LEU A 123 17.87 10.97 -14.48
C LEU A 123 16.45 10.37 -14.59
N GLU A 124 16.29 9.04 -14.53
CA GLU A 124 14.97 8.41 -14.56
C GLU A 124 14.23 8.61 -13.23
N THR A 125 12.93 8.84 -13.34
CA THR A 125 12.00 8.82 -12.21
C THR A 125 10.94 7.74 -12.46
N ILE A 126 10.67 6.95 -11.43
CA ILE A 126 9.54 6.00 -11.41
C ILE A 126 8.62 6.42 -10.28
N GLU A 127 7.32 6.26 -10.50
CA GLU A 127 6.30 6.71 -9.55
C GLU A 127 5.39 5.56 -9.15
N ILE A 128 4.97 5.59 -7.89
CA ILE A 128 3.86 4.81 -7.36
C ILE A 128 2.75 5.80 -7.04
N VAL A 129 1.54 5.55 -7.54
CA VAL A 129 0.36 6.37 -7.28
C VAL A 129 -0.58 5.60 -6.35
N ILE A 130 -0.91 6.24 -5.24
CA ILE A 130 -1.97 5.83 -4.31
C ILE A 130 -3.21 6.62 -4.69
N ASP A 131 -4.24 5.90 -5.17
CA ASP A 131 -5.51 6.52 -5.56
C ASP A 131 -6.19 7.15 -4.35
N GLN A 132 -6.98 8.19 -4.58
CA GLN A 132 -7.72 8.88 -3.50
C GLN A 132 -8.65 7.94 -2.71
N ASP A 133 -9.19 6.91 -3.37
CA ASP A 133 -10.09 5.94 -2.77
C ASP A 133 -9.35 4.81 -2.02
N ASP A 134 -8.00 4.81 -2.04
CA ASP A 134 -7.17 3.94 -1.19
C ASP A 134 -7.07 4.54 0.23
N GLU A 135 -7.97 4.11 1.10
CA GLU A 135 -8.00 4.55 2.50
C GLU A 135 -7.11 3.71 3.42
N TYR A 136 -6.44 2.67 2.91
CA TYR A 136 -5.72 1.70 3.76
C TYR A 136 -4.50 2.30 4.46
N GLY A 137 -3.91 3.36 3.91
CA GLY A 137 -2.80 4.10 4.52
C GLY A 137 -3.16 4.86 5.79
N GLY A 138 -4.36 5.44 5.84
CA GLY A 138 -4.77 6.38 6.88
C GLY A 138 -3.98 7.71 6.86
N THR A 139 -3.72 8.26 8.05
CA THR A 139 -3.17 9.61 8.25
C THR A 139 -1.67 9.65 8.55
N GLY A 140 -1.00 8.51 8.59
CA GLY A 140 0.42 8.38 8.94
C GLY A 140 1.12 7.26 8.18
N ALA A 141 0.68 6.99 6.95
CA ALA A 141 1.27 5.96 6.11
C ALA A 141 2.72 6.31 5.73
N ASN A 142 3.46 5.31 5.28
CA ASN A 142 4.82 5.51 4.83
C ASN A 142 5.27 4.45 3.83
N PHE A 143 6.31 4.80 3.09
CA PHE A 143 7.08 3.87 2.29
C PHE A 143 8.44 3.62 2.92
N VAL A 144 8.90 2.38 2.81
CA VAL A 144 10.31 2.02 3.00
C VAL A 144 10.84 1.51 1.66
N PHE A 145 11.92 2.14 1.20
CA PHE A 145 12.63 1.77 -0.01
C PHE A 145 14.01 1.25 0.33
N ASP A 146 14.29 0.00 -0.04
CA ASP A 146 15.65 -0.52 -0.02
C ASP A 146 16.28 -0.24 -1.38
N TRP A 147 17.52 0.24 -1.37
CA TRP A 147 18.23 0.64 -2.57
C TRP A 147 19.70 0.20 -2.55
N ALA A 148 20.30 0.14 -3.72
CA ALA A 148 21.71 -0.11 -3.90
C ALA A 148 22.30 0.81 -4.98
N VAL A 149 23.49 1.32 -4.71
CA VAL A 149 24.23 2.20 -5.61
C VAL A 149 25.70 1.80 -5.62
N GLU A 150 26.42 2.14 -6.68
CA GLU A 150 27.88 2.06 -6.67
C GLU A 150 28.46 3.10 -5.71
N SER A 151 29.62 2.81 -5.12
CA SER A 151 30.21 3.63 -4.06
C SER A 151 30.53 5.09 -4.44
N HIS A 152 30.66 5.37 -5.73
CA HIS A 152 30.92 6.71 -6.27
C HIS A 152 29.65 7.41 -6.80
N ASN A 153 28.51 6.73 -6.79
CA ASN A 153 27.26 7.24 -7.33
C ASN A 153 26.44 7.96 -6.24
N HIS A 154 25.44 8.73 -6.67
CA HIS A 154 24.50 9.41 -5.78
C HIS A 154 23.41 8.47 -5.28
N GLU A 155 23.02 8.62 -4.03
CA GLU A 155 21.86 7.93 -3.47
C GLU A 155 20.56 8.42 -4.14
N PRO A 156 19.54 7.54 -4.29
CA PRO A 156 18.23 7.95 -4.79
C PRO A 156 17.59 9.03 -3.92
N ILE A 157 16.85 9.93 -4.57
CA ILE A 157 15.93 10.83 -3.87
C ILE A 157 14.53 10.23 -3.92
N PHE A 158 13.88 10.19 -2.75
CA PHE A 158 12.48 9.83 -2.62
C PHE A 158 11.67 11.05 -2.21
N GLU A 159 10.60 11.33 -2.92
CA GLU A 159 9.71 12.47 -2.66
C GLU A 159 8.26 12.01 -2.84
N ALA A 160 7.32 12.65 -2.17
CA ALA A 160 5.93 12.48 -2.50
C ALA A 160 5.21 13.81 -2.65
N VAL A 161 4.18 13.81 -3.48
CA VAL A 161 3.21 14.88 -3.62
C VAL A 161 1.85 14.33 -3.23
N MET A 162 1.17 15.00 -2.32
CA MET A 162 -0.20 14.72 -1.95
C MET A 162 -1.09 15.79 -2.55
N ILE A 163 -2.19 15.39 -3.18
CA ILE A 163 -3.16 16.31 -3.77
C ILE A 163 -4.58 15.85 -3.49
N SER A 164 -5.45 16.80 -3.16
CA SER A 164 -6.90 16.64 -3.29
C SER A 164 -7.48 17.89 -3.91
N THR A 165 -8.33 17.67 -4.90
CA THR A 165 -9.10 18.71 -5.58
C THR A 165 -10.59 18.57 -5.30
N THR A 166 -10.98 17.71 -4.35
CA THR A 166 -12.39 17.53 -3.98
C THR A 166 -12.94 18.74 -3.24
N GLY A 167 -14.16 19.16 -3.58
CA GLY A 167 -14.84 20.26 -2.92
C GLY A 167 -14.46 21.64 -3.48
N GLN A 168 -14.34 22.64 -2.62
CA GLN A 168 -14.06 24.03 -2.99
C GLN A 168 -12.64 24.48 -2.61
N GLN A 169 -11.85 23.62 -1.99
CA GLN A 169 -10.50 23.90 -1.55
C GLN A 169 -9.56 22.86 -2.16
N GLY A 170 -8.51 23.32 -2.84
CA GLY A 170 -7.43 22.46 -3.32
C GLY A 170 -6.36 22.34 -2.26
N ILE A 171 -6.04 21.12 -1.85
CA ILE A 171 -4.96 20.83 -0.90
C ILE A 171 -3.82 20.21 -1.68
N SER A 172 -2.62 20.75 -1.53
CA SER A 172 -1.41 20.06 -1.97
C SER A 172 -0.22 20.36 -1.07
N PHE A 173 0.61 19.36 -0.88
CA PHE A 173 1.86 19.46 -0.14
C PHE A 173 2.80 18.34 -0.54
N THR A 174 4.06 18.46 -0.15
CA THR A 174 5.08 17.47 -0.46
C THR A 174 5.76 16.95 0.80
N THR A 175 6.32 15.76 0.68
CA THR A 175 7.23 15.18 1.67
C THR A 175 8.51 14.76 0.97
N ARG A 176 9.58 14.66 1.75
CA ARG A 176 10.88 14.18 1.29
C ARG A 176 11.33 13.04 2.18
N GLY A 177 11.87 12.01 1.54
CA GLY A 177 12.38 10.84 2.23
C GLY A 177 13.65 11.15 3.01
N ILE A 178 13.86 10.40 4.08
CA ILE A 178 15.08 10.41 4.89
C ILE A 178 15.75 9.05 4.79
N LYS A 179 17.08 9.04 4.86
CA LYS A 179 17.84 7.79 4.96
C LYS A 179 17.71 7.21 6.37
N LEU A 180 17.59 5.89 6.48
CA LEU A 180 17.57 5.13 7.74
C LEU A 180 18.97 4.71 8.17
#